data_AF-A0A925U3T0-F1
#
_entry.id   AF-A0A925U3T0-F1
#
_cell.length_a   1.000
_cell.length_b   1.000
_cell.length_c   1.000
_cell.angle_alpha   90.00
_cell.angle_beta   90.00
_cell.angle_gamma   90.00
#
_symmetry.space_group_name_H-M   'P 1'
#
loop_
_entity.id
_entity.type
_entity.pdbx_description
1 polymer ?
#
loop_
_entity_poly.entity_id
_entity_poly.type
_entity_poly.pdbx_seq_one_letter_code
_entity_poly.pdbx_strand_id
1 'polypeptide(L)'
;RGVLNDIALRRGAPIVLPTKETLSAISYETVSTGDTDALIAAAKSMGAEAVLFGALEFDGDAYWSVSWTLIWFGHDIQTWENRGVHYPVAIREAVEKSAKLYSVFATR
;
A
#
# COMPACT_ATOMS: atom_id res chain seq x y z
N ARG A 1 -9.27 9.59 3.97
CA ARG A 1 -10.37 8.59 4.03
C ARG A 1 -11.29 8.69 2.81
N GLY A 2 -11.87 9.85 2.48
CA GLY A 2 -12.78 10.00 1.31
C GLY A 2 -12.21 9.48 -0.02
N VAL A 3 -10.99 9.89 -0.39
CA VAL A 3 -10.34 9.44 -1.65
C VAL A 3 -10.12 7.92 -1.70
N LEU A 4 -9.77 7.29 -0.57
CA LEU A 4 -9.53 5.85 -0.51
C LEU A 4 -10.85 5.08 -0.61
N ASN A 5 -11.90 5.55 0.06
CA ASN A 5 -13.23 4.95 -0.02
C ASN A 5 -13.81 5.03 -1.45
N ASP A 6 -13.64 6.17 -2.13
CA ASP A 6 -14.08 6.33 -3.52
C ASP A 6 -13.36 5.35 -4.47
N ILE A 7 -12.05 5.15 -4.28
CA ILE A 7 -11.29 4.19 -5.11
C ILE A 7 -11.72 2.76 -4.80
N ALA A 8 -11.89 2.41 -3.52
CA ALA A 8 -12.37 1.10 -3.09
C ALA A 8 -13.74 0.76 -3.71
N LEU A 9 -14.68 1.71 -3.64
CA LEU A 9 -16.03 1.59 -4.20
C LEU A 9 -16.01 1.40 -5.73
N ARG A 10 -15.19 2.17 -6.46
CA ARG A 10 -15.11 2.09 -7.92
C ARG A 10 -14.48 0.80 -8.43
N ARG A 11 -13.64 0.14 -7.63
CA ARG A 11 -12.83 -1.02 -8.05
C ARG A 11 -13.25 -2.35 -7.43
N GLY A 12 -14.24 -2.35 -6.54
CA GLY A 12 -14.69 -3.56 -5.86
C GLY A 12 -13.62 -4.19 -4.97
N ALA A 13 -12.64 -3.40 -4.54
CA ALA A 13 -11.52 -3.85 -3.71
C ALA A 13 -11.61 -3.12 -2.36
N PRO A 14 -12.15 -3.74 -1.30
CA PRO A 14 -12.23 -3.13 0.02
C PRO A 14 -10.84 -2.75 0.52
N ILE A 15 -10.60 -1.46 0.74
CA ILE A 15 -9.34 -0.98 1.33
C ILE A 15 -9.49 -0.98 2.84
N VAL A 16 -8.69 -1.82 3.50
CA VAL A 16 -8.60 -1.82 4.96
C VAL A 16 -7.41 -0.94 5.36
N LEU A 17 -7.67 0.08 6.18
CA LEU A 17 -6.60 0.90 6.75
C LEU A 17 -6.15 0.31 8.09
N PRO A 18 -4.84 0.33 8.39
CA PRO A 18 -4.31 -0.11 9.69
C PRO A 18 -5.06 0.50 10.88
N THR A 19 -5.39 -0.32 11.88
CA THR A 19 -5.96 0.16 13.14
C THR A 19 -4.88 0.85 13.97
N LYS A 20 -5.27 1.59 15.03
CA LYS A 20 -4.29 2.17 15.96
C LYS A 20 -3.40 1.09 16.61
N GLU A 21 -3.97 -0.07 16.92
CA GLU A 21 -3.23 -1.20 17.51
C GLU A 21 -2.22 -1.75 16.50
N THR A 22 -2.62 -1.98 15.24
CA THR A 22 -1.69 -2.41 14.20
C THR A 22 -0.55 -1.40 13.98
N LEU A 23 -0.87 -0.11 13.94
CA LEU A 23 0.12 0.96 13.80
C LEU A 23 1.06 1.07 15.01
N SER A 24 0.64 0.65 16.20
CA SER A 24 1.51 0.63 17.38
C SER A 24 2.53 -0.51 17.36
N ALA A 25 2.26 -1.56 16.60
CA ALA A 25 3.11 -2.73 16.45
C ALA A 25 4.06 -2.64 15.23
N ILE A 26 3.84 -1.69 14.31
CA ILE A 26 4.65 -1.48 13.11
C ILE A 26 5.40 -0.17 13.24
N SER A 27 6.74 -0.22 13.21
CA SER A 27 7.56 0.99 13.20
C SER A 27 7.76 1.51 11.77
N TYR A 28 8.22 2.76 11.65
CA TYR A 28 8.69 3.28 10.37
C TYR A 28 9.78 2.38 9.76
N GLU A 29 10.70 1.89 10.59
CA GLU A 29 11.82 1.04 10.16
C GLU A 29 11.33 -0.28 9.56
N THR A 30 10.29 -0.89 10.14
CA THR A 30 9.63 -2.09 9.59
C THR A 30 9.16 -1.85 8.14
N VAL A 31 8.61 -0.67 7.86
CA VAL A 31 8.13 -0.29 6.53
C VAL A 31 9.29 0.07 5.60
N SER A 32 10.25 0.88 6.06
CA SER A 32 11.33 1.40 5.20
C SER A 32 12.38 0.35 4.85
N THR A 33 12.62 -0.63 5.73
CA THR A 33 13.54 -1.75 5.45
C THR A 33 12.85 -2.90 4.71
N GLY A 34 11.52 -2.88 4.62
CA GLY A 34 10.74 -3.90 3.94
C GLY A 34 10.73 -5.23 4.67
N ASP A 35 10.53 -5.23 6.00
CA ASP A 35 10.29 -6.45 6.79
C ASP A 35 8.93 -7.05 6.38
N THR A 36 8.95 -7.84 5.32
CA THR A 36 7.75 -8.37 4.70
C THR A 36 7.00 -9.31 5.61
N ASP A 37 7.67 -10.05 6.48
CA ASP A 37 7.04 -11.05 7.35
C ASP A 37 6.16 -10.36 8.41
N ALA A 38 6.68 -9.30 9.04
CA ALA A 38 5.91 -8.49 9.99
C ALA A 38 4.70 -7.82 9.32
N LEU A 39 4.89 -7.28 8.11
CA LEU A 39 3.84 -6.58 7.37
C LEU A 39 2.75 -7.54 6.87
N ILE A 40 3.13 -8.73 6.41
CA ILE A 40 2.19 -9.80 6.02
C ILE A 40 1.40 -10.27 7.24
N ALA A 41 2.06 -10.51 8.37
CA ALA A 41 1.38 -10.96 9.60
C ALA A 41 0.34 -9.94 10.09
N ALA A 42 0.69 -8.65 10.06
CA ALA A 42 -0.22 -7.56 10.41
C ALA A 42 -1.39 -7.42 9.44
N ALA A 43 -1.17 -7.57 8.13
CA ALA A 43 -2.26 -7.52 7.16
C ALA A 43 -3.22 -8.72 7.31
N LYS A 44 -2.68 -9.92 7.57
CA LYS A 44 -3.49 -11.13 7.84
C LYS A 44 -4.35 -11.00 9.10
N SER A 45 -3.82 -10.42 10.18
CA SER A 45 -4.58 -10.23 11.42
C SER A 45 -5.78 -9.29 11.23
N MET A 46 -5.72 -8.44 10.20
CA MET A 46 -6.80 -7.55 9.78
C MET A 46 -7.75 -8.16 8.75
N GLY A 47 -7.55 -9.42 8.35
CA GLY A 47 -8.34 -10.10 7.32
C GLY A 47 -8.08 -9.60 5.89
N ALA A 48 -6.97 -8.90 5.66
CA ALA A 48 -6.58 -8.50 4.30
C ALA A 48 -5.95 -9.67 3.55
N GLU A 49 -6.10 -9.69 2.23
CA GLU A 49 -5.49 -10.70 1.33
C GLU A 49 -4.21 -10.18 0.63
N ALA A 50 -3.95 -8.89 0.78
CA ALA A 50 -2.79 -8.22 0.26
C ALA A 50 -2.36 -7.08 1.18
N VAL A 51 -1.07 -6.71 1.13
CA VAL A 51 -0.51 -5.56 1.83
C VAL A 51 0.20 -4.64 0.84
N LEU A 52 -0.16 -3.36 0.88
CA LEU A 52 0.52 -2.28 0.15
C LEU A 52 1.25 -1.41 1.16
N PHE A 53 2.55 -1.24 0.99
CA PHE A 53 3.37 -0.41 1.85
C PHE A 53 4.47 0.31 1.06
N GLY A 54 5.01 1.37 1.64
CA GLY A 54 6.08 2.17 1.06
C GLY A 54 6.49 3.29 2.01
N ALA A 55 7.73 3.76 1.87
CA ALA A 55 8.25 4.90 2.60
C ALA A 55 8.27 6.14 1.69
N LEU A 56 7.68 7.23 2.17
CA LEU A 56 7.64 8.51 1.48
C LEU A 56 8.85 9.35 1.91
N GLU A 57 9.72 9.65 0.95
CA GLU A 57 10.88 10.52 1.13
C GLU A 57 10.56 11.91 0.56
N PHE A 58 10.71 12.94 1.39
CA PHE A 58 10.49 14.32 0.98
C PHE A 58 11.76 14.88 0.36
N ASP A 59 11.64 15.54 -0.80
CA ASP A 59 12.78 16.10 -1.52
C ASP A 59 13.35 17.39 -0.91
N GLY A 60 12.65 17.98 0.06
CA GLY A 60 13.04 19.21 0.74
C GLY A 60 12.33 20.47 0.22
N ASP A 61 11.66 20.38 -0.94
CA ASP A 61 11.01 21.51 -1.60
C ASP A 61 9.49 21.36 -1.64
N ALA A 62 8.99 20.38 -2.42
CA ALA A 62 7.55 20.26 -2.70
C ALA A 62 7.09 18.86 -3.11
N TYR A 63 8.02 17.94 -3.39
CA TYR A 63 7.68 16.65 -3.97
C TYR A 63 8.13 15.49 -3.07
N TRP A 64 7.49 14.37 -3.35
CA TRP A 64 7.74 13.11 -2.67
C TRP A 64 8.26 12.09 -3.67
N SER A 65 9.15 11.25 -3.18
CA SER A 65 9.56 10.00 -3.80
C SER A 65 9.11 8.84 -2.93
N VAL A 66 8.59 7.77 -3.52
CA VAL A 66 8.16 6.59 -2.79
C VAL A 66 8.36 5.35 -3.65
N SER A 67 8.99 4.35 -3.03
CA SER A 67 8.98 2.98 -3.53
C SER A 67 7.85 2.21 -2.86
N TRP A 68 6.92 1.72 -3.67
CA TRP A 68 5.81 0.89 -3.24
C TRP A 68 6.14 -0.57 -3.39
N THR A 69 5.67 -1.36 -2.43
CA THR A 69 5.66 -2.81 -2.48
C THR A 69 4.23 -3.30 -2.22
N LEU A 70 3.73 -4.13 -3.13
CA LEU A 70 2.48 -4.85 -3.00
C LEU A 70 2.79 -6.34 -2.89
N ILE A 71 2.32 -6.94 -1.81
CA ILE A 71 2.36 -8.39 -1.61
C ILE A 71 0.93 -8.89 -1.61
N TRP A 72 0.55 -9.63 -2.65
CA TRP A 72 -0.68 -10.40 -2.67
C TRP A 72 -0.36 -11.82 -2.21
N PHE A 73 -1.07 -12.32 -1.20
CA PHE A 73 -0.70 -13.59 -0.58
C PHE A 73 -0.84 -14.74 -1.59
N GLY A 74 0.25 -15.45 -1.85
CA GLY A 74 0.32 -16.52 -2.85
C GLY A 74 0.71 -16.08 -4.26
N HIS A 75 1.07 -14.81 -4.48
CA HIS A 75 1.55 -14.30 -5.76
C HIS A 75 2.90 -13.59 -5.65
N ASP A 76 3.53 -13.33 -6.79
CA ASP A 76 4.80 -12.62 -6.87
C ASP A 76 4.69 -11.17 -6.36
N ILE A 77 5.68 -10.77 -5.56
CA ILE A 77 5.81 -9.40 -5.04
C ILE A 77 5.93 -8.41 -6.20
N GLN A 78 5.13 -7.35 -6.15
CA GLN A 78 5.16 -6.26 -7.14
C GLN A 78 5.73 -5.01 -6.51
N THR A 79 6.69 -4.38 -7.19
CA THR A 79 7.28 -3.10 -6.75
C THR A 79 7.21 -2.04 -7.84
N TRP A 80 7.07 -0.79 -7.44
CA TRP A 80 7.15 0.35 -8.36
C TRP A 80 7.47 1.63 -7.62
N GLU A 81 7.85 2.66 -8.37
CA GLU A 81 8.27 3.93 -7.82
C GLU A 81 7.42 5.09 -8.36
N ASN A 82 7.17 6.07 -7.51
CA ASN A 82 6.68 7.40 -7.89
C ASN A 82 7.72 8.43 -7.44
N ARG A 83 8.15 9.31 -8.33
CA ARG A 83 9.10 10.41 -8.04
C ARG A 83 8.50 11.74 -8.46
N GLY A 84 8.86 12.82 -7.76
CA GLY A 84 8.44 14.16 -8.15
C GLY A 84 6.92 14.36 -8.06
N VAL A 85 6.24 13.64 -7.17
CA VAL A 85 4.78 13.68 -7.02
C VAL A 85 4.35 14.38 -5.73
N HIS A 86 3.19 15.02 -5.75
CA HIS A 86 2.57 15.49 -4.50
C HIS A 86 2.02 14.31 -3.70
N TYR A 87 1.99 14.44 -2.37
CA TYR A 87 1.52 13.38 -1.47
C TYR A 87 0.17 12.74 -1.87
N PRO A 88 -0.90 13.51 -2.20
CA PRO A 88 -2.17 12.90 -2.59
C PRO A 88 -2.10 12.09 -3.88
N VAL A 89 -1.22 12.50 -4.81
CA VAL A 89 -0.99 11.82 -6.08
C VAL A 89 -0.30 10.48 -5.84
N ALA A 90 0.75 10.48 -5.01
CA ALA A 90 1.48 9.27 -4.65
C ALA A 90 0.55 8.17 -4.09
N ILE A 91 -0.31 8.53 -3.13
CA ILE A 91 -1.24 7.57 -2.50
C ILE A 91 -2.29 7.09 -3.51
N ARG A 92 -2.89 8.00 -4.28
CA ARG A 92 -3.92 7.65 -5.27
C ARG A 92 -3.39 6.68 -6.32
N GLU A 93 -2.23 6.97 -6.91
CA GLU A 93 -1.65 6.13 -7.95
C GLU A 93 -1.26 4.75 -7.43
N ALA A 94 -0.77 4.67 -6.18
CA ALA A 94 -0.47 3.39 -5.56
C ALA A 94 -1.71 2.50 -5.44
N VAL A 95 -2.81 3.07 -4.94
CA VAL A 95 -4.08 2.34 -4.79
C VAL A 95 -4.68 1.97 -6.15
N GLU A 96 -4.64 2.88 -7.13
CA GLU A 96 -5.12 2.60 -8.49
C GLU A 96 -4.35 1.44 -9.15
N LYS A 97 -3.02 1.41 -8.98
CA LYS A 97 -2.19 0.32 -9.48
C LYS A 97 -2.46 -1.00 -8.75
N SER A 98 -2.59 -0.97 -7.42
CA SER A 98 -2.97 -2.16 -6.64
C SER A 98 -4.32 -2.73 -7.08
N ALA A 99 -5.32 -1.86 -7.30
CA ALA A 99 -6.63 -2.29 -7.78
C ALA A 99 -6.59 -2.87 -9.20
N LYS A 100 -5.74 -2.34 -10.09
CA LYS A 100 -5.52 -2.93 -11.42
C LYS A 100 -4.91 -4.32 -11.31
N LEU A 101 -3.92 -4.50 -10.45
CA LEU A 101 -3.29 -5.80 -10.22
C LEU A 101 -4.27 -6.81 -9.62
N TYR A 102 -5.14 -6.37 -8.70
CA TYR A 102 -6.23 -7.22 -8.18
C TYR A 102 -7.08 -7.81 -9.30
N SER A 103 -7.52 -7.00 -10.27
CA SER A 103 -8.35 -7.50 -11.37
C SER A 103 -7.65 -8.59 -12.21
N VAL A 104 -6.32 -8.59 -12.26
CA VAL A 104 -5.53 -9.64 -12.93
C VAL A 104 -5.49 -10.92 -12.09
N PHE A 105 -5.32 -10.78 -10.77
CA PHE A 105 -5.24 -11.93 -9.85
C PHE A 105 -6.59 -12.59 -9.59
N ALA A 106 -7.67 -11.83 -9.51
CA ALA A 106 -9.03 -12.33 -9.27
C ALA A 106 -9.64 -13.09 -10.47
N THR A 107 -9.02 -12.99 -11.65
CA THR A 107 -9.50 -13.67 -12.87
C THR A 107 -8.80 -15.03 -13.08
N ARG A 108 -7.90 -15.42 -12.18
CA ARG A 108 -7.20 -16.72 -12.18
C ARG A 108 -7.76 -17.63 -11.09
#